data_AF-A0AAE3XGH5-F1
#
_entry.id   AF-A0AAE3XGH5-F1
#
_cell.length_a   1.000
_cell.length_b   1.000
_cell.length_c   1.000
_cell.angle_alpha   90.00
_cell.angle_beta   90.00
_cell.angle_gamma   90.00
#
_symmetry.space_group_name_H-M   'P 1'
#
loop_
_entity.id
_entity.type
_entity.pdbx_description
1 polymer ?
#
loop_
_entity_poly.entity_id
_entity_poly.type
_entity_poly.pdbx_seq_one_letter_code
_entity_poly.pdbx_strand_id
1 'polypeptide(L)'
;MCNLEQEVCKVESISKQETQKLEALKADIDRTEKEIDTVKSELNAFRLRIRTELRVEIAQIQKLQALYNEQKKLKKEKRREQKRKGKNFRTKENTLVSKQQKETRKSCAVNENLNELKRLYKEGVVKVHPDKIQSNDDDEIKQATELTILLNEHYQNANLEQLRRLHQQIFSGLTNLKLDMKVDHNEKIWSLKVELRDLKFELEELQASQLYVVLRQLDKEKYLSDLRNYFHDKINKLRKRTRSR
;
A
#
# COMPACT_ATOMS: atom_id res chain seq x y z
N MET A 1 50.83 -26.97 3.11
CA MET A 1 50.56 -25.97 2.05
C MET A 1 49.33 -26.29 1.21
N CYS A 2 48.98 -27.55 0.92
CA CYS A 2 47.88 -27.92 0.00
C CYS A 2 46.43 -27.64 0.48
N ASN A 3 46.18 -27.52 1.80
CA ASN A 3 44.80 -27.40 2.32
C ASN A 3 44.25 -25.96 2.31
N LEU A 4 45.13 -24.94 2.42
CA LEU A 4 44.70 -23.53 2.41
C LEU A 4 44.24 -23.07 1.02
N GLU A 5 44.88 -23.56 -0.04
CA GLU A 5 44.50 -23.25 -1.43
C GLU A 5 43.16 -23.92 -1.83
N GLN A 6 42.86 -25.10 -1.28
CA GLN A 6 41.59 -25.79 -1.51
C GLN A 6 40.40 -25.11 -0.81
N GLU A 7 40.61 -24.48 0.35
CA GLU A 7 39.55 -23.75 1.05
C GLU A 7 39.22 -22.41 0.39
N VAL A 8 40.22 -21.66 -0.08
CA VAL A 8 40.01 -20.39 -0.80
C VAL A 8 39.23 -20.60 -2.09
N CYS A 9 39.56 -21.65 -2.85
CA CYS A 9 38.89 -21.97 -4.11
C CYS A 9 37.40 -22.35 -3.93
N LYS A 10 37.06 -23.00 -2.79
CA LYS A 10 35.68 -23.33 -2.41
C LYS A 10 34.85 -22.11 -2.02
N VAL A 11 35.43 -21.17 -1.29
CA VAL A 11 34.75 -19.94 -0.87
C VAL A 11 34.43 -19.05 -2.08
N GLU A 12 35.34 -18.97 -3.05
CA GLU A 12 35.11 -18.24 -4.31
C GLU A 12 34.03 -18.88 -5.19
N SER A 13 33.91 -20.21 -5.19
CA SER A 13 32.85 -20.89 -5.96
C SER A 13 31.47 -20.73 -5.34
N ILE A 14 31.36 -20.70 -4.01
CA ILE A 14 30.10 -20.44 -3.29
C ILE A 14 29.63 -19.00 -3.54
N SER A 15 30.53 -18.02 -3.43
CA SER A 15 30.21 -16.61 -3.69
C SER A 15 29.71 -16.38 -5.13
N LYS A 16 30.34 -17.01 -6.13
CA LYS A 16 29.90 -16.94 -7.54
C LYS A 16 28.50 -17.56 -7.78
N GLN A 17 28.16 -18.64 -7.07
CA GLN A 17 26.84 -19.25 -7.19
C GLN A 17 25.74 -18.38 -6.55
N GLU A 18 26.05 -17.70 -5.45
CA GLU A 18 25.11 -16.79 -4.77
C GLU A 18 24.84 -15.53 -5.60
N THR A 19 25.85 -14.96 -6.24
CA THR A 19 25.67 -13.81 -7.15
C THR A 19 24.82 -14.18 -8.37
N GLN A 20 25.05 -15.35 -8.98
CA GLN A 20 24.23 -15.85 -10.10
C GLN A 20 22.76 -16.04 -9.69
N LYS A 21 22.49 -16.55 -8.48
CA LYS A 21 21.12 -16.69 -7.95
C LYS A 21 20.45 -15.34 -7.75
N LEU A 22 21.19 -14.33 -7.25
CA LEU A 22 20.69 -12.97 -7.08
C LEU A 22 20.32 -12.32 -8.42
N GLU A 23 21.18 -12.46 -9.43
CA GLU A 23 20.91 -11.95 -10.79
C GLU A 23 19.69 -12.62 -11.41
N ALA A 24 19.56 -13.95 -11.28
CA ALA A 24 18.40 -14.68 -11.76
C ALA A 24 17.10 -14.21 -11.08
N LEU A 25 17.09 -14.02 -9.76
CA LEU A 25 15.92 -13.54 -9.03
C LEU A 25 15.51 -12.13 -9.45
N LYS A 26 16.49 -11.23 -9.67
CA LYS A 26 16.19 -9.88 -10.17
C LYS A 26 15.61 -9.91 -11.57
N ALA A 27 16.15 -10.74 -12.46
CA ALA A 27 15.62 -10.91 -13.80
C ALA A 27 14.18 -11.45 -13.79
N ASP A 28 13.87 -12.37 -12.87
CA ASP A 28 12.51 -12.89 -12.69
C ASP A 28 11.55 -11.82 -12.16
N ILE A 29 12.01 -10.97 -11.23
CA ILE A 29 11.24 -9.81 -10.72
C ILE A 29 10.95 -8.85 -11.87
N ASP A 30 11.98 -8.38 -12.58
CA ASP A 30 11.83 -7.44 -13.71
C ASP A 30 10.88 -7.98 -14.78
N ARG A 31 10.93 -9.28 -15.04
CA ARG A 31 10.02 -9.95 -15.97
C ARG A 31 8.59 -9.94 -15.44
N THR A 32 8.38 -10.31 -14.19
CA THR A 32 7.05 -10.37 -13.56
C THR A 32 6.42 -8.97 -13.50
N GLU A 33 7.19 -7.94 -13.17
CA GLU A 33 6.73 -6.55 -13.18
C GLU A 33 6.29 -6.10 -14.57
N LYS A 34 7.07 -6.40 -15.62
CA LYS A 34 6.68 -6.10 -17.01
C LYS A 34 5.40 -6.82 -17.41
N GLU A 35 5.22 -8.07 -16.99
CA GLU A 35 3.99 -8.83 -17.24
C GLU A 35 2.79 -8.17 -16.52
N ILE A 36 2.95 -7.77 -15.26
CA ILE A 36 1.93 -7.03 -14.49
C ILE A 36 1.55 -5.72 -15.19
N ASP A 37 2.54 -4.93 -15.60
CA ASP A 37 2.30 -3.66 -16.27
C ASP A 37 1.59 -3.84 -17.61
N THR A 38 1.97 -4.87 -18.37
CA THR A 38 1.29 -5.22 -19.62
C THR A 38 -0.17 -5.55 -19.35
N VAL A 39 -0.47 -6.43 -18.40
CA VAL A 39 -1.84 -6.79 -18.03
C VAL A 39 -2.63 -5.58 -17.53
N LYS A 40 -2.04 -4.73 -16.68
CA LYS A 40 -2.66 -3.48 -16.20
C LYS A 40 -3.01 -2.55 -17.36
N SER A 41 -2.10 -2.38 -18.32
CA SER A 41 -2.30 -1.51 -19.48
C SER A 41 -3.45 -2.00 -20.36
N GLU A 42 -3.51 -3.30 -20.64
CA GLU A 42 -4.58 -3.91 -21.42
C GLU A 42 -5.93 -3.79 -20.72
N LEU A 43 -5.98 -4.06 -19.41
CA LEU A 43 -7.19 -3.90 -18.61
C LEU A 43 -7.67 -2.45 -18.61
N ASN A 44 -6.76 -1.49 -18.49
CA ASN A 44 -7.11 -0.07 -18.50
C ASN A 44 -7.63 0.38 -19.87
N ALA A 45 -7.01 -0.08 -20.97
CA ALA A 45 -7.49 0.17 -22.32
C ALA A 45 -8.91 -0.38 -22.52
N PHE A 46 -9.19 -1.60 -22.04
CA PHE A 46 -10.52 -2.19 -22.11
C PHE A 46 -11.55 -1.46 -21.23
N ARG A 47 -11.17 -1.04 -20.02
CA ARG A 47 -12.03 -0.18 -19.16
C ARG A 47 -12.37 1.13 -19.85
N LEU A 48 -11.39 1.75 -20.51
CA LEU A 48 -11.59 3.00 -21.23
C LEU A 48 -12.56 2.80 -22.39
N ARG A 49 -12.42 1.70 -23.14
CA ARG A 49 -13.37 1.33 -24.19
C ARG A 49 -14.80 1.19 -23.65
N ILE A 50 -15.00 0.41 -22.59
CA ILE A 50 -16.33 0.24 -21.95
C ILE A 50 -16.92 1.60 -21.53
N ARG A 51 -16.12 2.46 -20.88
CA ARG A 51 -16.57 3.79 -20.43
C ARG A 51 -16.94 4.69 -21.60
N THR A 52 -16.22 4.59 -22.71
CA THR A 52 -16.44 5.42 -23.90
C THR A 52 -17.71 5.00 -24.62
N GLU A 53 -17.91 3.69 -24.80
CA GLU A 53 -19.11 3.14 -25.45
C GLU A 53 -20.38 3.41 -24.62
N LEU A 54 -20.31 3.25 -23.29
CA LEU A 54 -21.45 3.46 -22.38
C LEU A 54 -21.57 4.88 -21.85
N ARG A 55 -20.82 5.84 -22.43
CA ARG A 55 -20.76 7.22 -21.94
C ARG A 55 -22.14 7.87 -21.86
N VAL A 56 -22.97 7.65 -22.88
CA VAL A 56 -24.32 8.23 -22.97
C VAL A 56 -25.21 7.67 -21.87
N GLU A 57 -25.22 6.34 -21.72
CA GLU A 57 -26.01 5.64 -20.71
C GLU A 57 -25.58 6.03 -19.29
N ILE A 58 -24.27 6.13 -19.03
CA ILE A 58 -23.73 6.57 -17.73
C ILE A 58 -24.19 7.99 -17.41
N ALA A 59 -24.03 8.94 -18.34
CA ALA A 59 -24.45 10.33 -18.16
C ALA A 59 -25.95 10.43 -17.89
N GLN A 60 -26.75 9.62 -18.60
CA GLN A 60 -28.19 9.59 -18.42
C GLN A 60 -28.59 9.05 -17.04
N ILE A 61 -27.95 7.98 -16.56
CA ILE A 61 -28.18 7.45 -15.21
C ILE A 61 -27.87 8.52 -14.16
N GLN A 62 -26.74 9.20 -14.28
CA GLN A 62 -26.35 10.25 -13.35
C GLN A 62 -27.38 11.38 -13.31
N LYS A 63 -27.83 11.85 -14.49
CA LYS A 63 -28.88 12.87 -14.59
C LYS A 63 -30.17 12.43 -13.91
N LEU A 64 -30.63 11.20 -14.18
CA LEU A 64 -31.87 10.68 -13.58
C LEU A 64 -31.72 10.46 -12.06
N GLN A 65 -30.57 10.04 -11.58
CA GLN A 65 -30.30 9.91 -10.14
C GLN A 65 -30.32 11.25 -9.43
N ALA A 66 -29.72 12.29 -10.04
CA ALA A 66 -29.77 13.65 -9.50
C ALA A 66 -31.23 14.14 -9.37
N LEU A 67 -32.03 14.00 -10.44
CA LEU A 67 -33.45 14.34 -10.43
C LEU A 67 -34.24 13.56 -9.37
N TYR A 68 -34.00 12.25 -9.26
CA TYR A 68 -34.66 11.41 -8.26
C TYR A 68 -34.35 11.87 -6.83
N ASN A 69 -33.09 12.20 -6.55
CA ASN A 69 -32.64 12.67 -5.25
C ASN A 69 -33.24 14.05 -4.91
N GLU A 70 -33.32 14.94 -5.89
CA GLU A 70 -33.95 16.25 -5.75
C GLU A 70 -35.44 16.13 -5.41
N GLN A 71 -36.19 15.31 -6.16
CA GLN A 71 -37.61 15.03 -5.87
C GLN A 71 -37.80 14.48 -4.44
N LYS A 72 -36.89 13.61 -3.98
CA LYS A 72 -36.93 13.06 -2.62
C LYS A 72 -36.66 14.14 -1.57
N LYS A 73 -35.71 15.05 -1.82
CA LYS A 73 -35.42 16.21 -0.95
C LYS A 73 -36.63 17.13 -0.84
N LEU A 74 -37.23 17.53 -1.96
CA LEU A 74 -38.43 18.37 -1.99
C LEU A 74 -39.61 17.73 -1.26
N LYS A 75 -39.85 16.43 -1.45
CA LYS A 75 -40.90 15.69 -0.70
C LYS A 75 -40.62 15.67 0.80
N LYS A 76 -39.36 15.49 1.21
CA LYS A 76 -38.96 15.52 2.61
C LYS A 76 -39.13 16.91 3.21
N GLU A 77 -38.85 17.96 2.45
CA GLU A 77 -39.05 19.36 2.84
C GLU A 77 -40.53 19.70 3.04
N LYS A 78 -41.38 19.40 2.06
CA LYS A 78 -42.84 19.56 2.20
C LYS A 78 -43.39 18.82 3.41
N ARG A 79 -42.92 17.59 3.66
CA ARG A 79 -43.29 16.82 4.87
C ARG A 79 -42.79 17.46 6.16
N ARG A 80 -41.60 18.08 6.15
CA ARG A 80 -41.07 18.83 7.31
C ARG A 80 -41.91 20.08 7.58
N GLU A 81 -42.24 20.86 6.56
CA GLU A 81 -43.09 22.05 6.67
C GLU A 81 -44.50 21.71 7.15
N GLN A 82 -45.11 20.66 6.60
CA GLN A 82 -46.42 20.19 7.04
C GLN A 82 -46.39 19.77 8.52
N LYS A 83 -45.33 19.07 8.95
CA LYS A 83 -45.12 18.74 10.36
C LYS A 83 -44.93 20.00 11.21
N ARG A 84 -44.23 21.03 10.72
CA ARG A 84 -44.07 22.33 11.40
C ARG A 84 -45.39 23.06 11.62
N LYS A 85 -46.30 22.98 10.65
CA LYS A 85 -47.64 23.59 10.71
C LYS A 85 -48.66 22.79 11.54
N GLY A 86 -48.35 21.54 11.88
CA GLY A 86 -49.25 20.68 12.65
C GLY A 86 -49.35 21.13 14.12
N LYS A 87 -50.55 21.03 14.70
CA LYS A 87 -50.83 21.41 16.10
C LYS A 87 -49.96 20.69 17.15
N ASN A 88 -49.31 19.58 16.77
CA ASN A 88 -48.42 18.78 17.61
C ASN A 88 -46.91 19.05 17.36
N PHE A 89 -46.55 20.10 16.63
CA PHE A 89 -45.15 20.42 16.36
C PHE A 89 -44.44 20.96 17.60
N ARG A 90 -43.49 20.18 18.13
CA ARG A 90 -42.56 20.62 19.18
C ARG A 90 -41.23 20.99 18.53
N THR A 91 -40.84 22.26 18.60
CA THR A 91 -39.50 22.70 18.19
C THR A 91 -38.50 22.08 19.17
N LYS A 92 -37.57 21.24 18.70
CA LYS A 92 -36.45 20.77 19.53
C LYS A 92 -35.42 21.89 19.62
N GLU A 93 -35.75 22.95 20.34
CA GLU A 93 -34.72 23.74 21.01
C GLU A 93 -34.27 22.91 22.20
N ASN A 94 -32.96 22.71 22.34
CA ASN A 94 -32.30 21.97 23.43
C ASN A 94 -32.31 20.44 23.29
N THR A 95 -31.52 19.90 22.36
CA THR A 95 -30.93 18.57 22.60
C THR A 95 -29.54 18.45 21.96
N LEU A 96 -28.54 18.89 22.72
CA LEU A 96 -27.14 18.47 22.54
C LEU A 96 -27.05 16.98 22.88
N VAL A 97 -27.40 16.11 21.93
CA VAL A 97 -27.16 14.67 22.10
C VAL A 97 -25.71 14.39 21.75
N SER A 98 -24.91 14.23 22.80
CA SER A 98 -23.57 13.64 22.76
C SER A 98 -23.58 12.36 21.91
N LYS A 99 -22.89 12.39 20.77
CA LYS A 99 -22.56 11.19 20.02
C LYS A 99 -21.40 10.51 20.73
N GLN A 100 -21.68 9.53 21.58
CA GLN A 100 -20.67 8.57 21.99
C GLN A 100 -20.27 7.75 20.76
N GLN A 101 -19.10 8.06 20.21
CA GLN A 101 -18.43 7.23 19.22
C GLN A 101 -18.00 5.92 19.89
N LYS A 102 -18.51 4.81 19.37
CA LYS A 102 -17.94 3.48 19.61
C LYS A 102 -16.58 3.44 18.94
N GLU A 103 -15.52 3.59 19.73
CA GLU A 103 -14.16 3.31 19.28
C GLU A 103 -13.97 1.79 19.14
N THR A 104 -13.71 1.39 17.90
CA THR A 104 -13.33 0.05 17.50
C THR A 104 -11.93 -0.25 18.00
N ARG A 105 -11.83 -1.12 19.02
CA ARG A 105 -10.58 -1.71 19.51
C ARG A 105 -9.96 -2.66 18.47
N LYS A 106 -9.16 -2.15 17.54
CA LYS A 106 -8.27 -2.95 16.65
C LYS A 106 -7.03 -2.17 16.17
N SER A 107 -6.32 -1.43 17.04
CA SER A 107 -5.14 -0.64 16.62
C SER A 107 -3.90 -0.70 17.55
N CYS A 108 -3.87 -1.57 18.57
CA CYS A 108 -2.75 -1.59 19.52
C CYS A 108 -1.42 -2.07 18.92
N ALA A 109 -1.39 -3.18 18.17
CA ALA A 109 -0.12 -3.78 17.76
C ALA A 109 0.68 -2.95 16.73
N VAL A 110 0.01 -2.23 15.82
CA VAL A 110 0.70 -1.41 14.79
C VAL A 110 1.28 -0.12 15.38
N ASN A 111 0.63 0.45 16.40
CA ASN A 111 1.11 1.66 17.07
C ASN A 111 2.29 1.37 18.00
N GLU A 112 2.33 0.20 18.64
CA GLU A 112 3.42 -0.20 19.54
C GLU A 112 4.76 -0.27 18.81
N ASN A 113 4.81 -0.92 17.64
CA ASN A 113 6.02 -1.02 16.82
C ASN A 113 6.52 0.35 16.33
N LEU A 114 5.62 1.25 15.91
CA LEU A 114 6.00 2.60 15.47
C LEU A 114 6.51 3.48 16.62
N ASN A 115 5.92 3.32 17.81
CA ASN A 115 6.35 4.06 19.00
C ASN A 115 7.71 3.57 19.49
N GLU A 116 7.96 2.26 19.44
CA GLU A 116 9.25 1.68 19.79
C GLU A 116 10.33 2.05 18.78
N LEU A 117 10.02 2.02 17.47
CA LEU A 117 10.92 2.47 16.41
C LEU A 117 11.37 3.92 16.64
N LYS A 118 10.42 4.83 16.93
CA LYS A 118 10.71 6.23 17.24
C LYS A 118 11.53 6.40 18.52
N ARG A 119 11.28 5.57 19.52
CA ARG A 119 11.99 5.61 20.80
C ARG A 119 13.46 5.21 20.62
N LEU A 120 13.71 4.04 20.03
CA LEU A 120 15.05 3.50 19.80
C LEU A 120 15.89 4.42 18.90
N TYR A 121 15.29 4.99 17.86
CA TYR A 121 15.95 5.95 16.99
C TYR A 121 16.39 7.21 17.75
N LYS A 122 15.49 7.80 18.56
CA LYS A 122 15.83 8.98 19.37
C LYS A 122 16.93 8.69 20.38
N GLU A 123 16.85 7.55 21.06
CA GLU A 123 17.85 7.12 22.05
C GLU A 123 19.23 6.91 21.39
N GLY A 124 19.28 6.29 20.20
CA GLY A 124 20.51 6.09 19.43
C GLY A 124 21.13 7.39 18.91
N VAL A 125 20.34 8.24 18.25
CA VAL A 125 20.83 9.52 17.70
C VAL A 125 21.38 10.43 18.82
N VAL A 126 20.71 10.48 19.97
CA VAL A 126 21.16 11.28 21.12
C VAL A 126 22.54 10.86 21.63
N LYS A 127 22.96 9.61 21.40
CA LYS A 127 24.26 9.09 21.85
C LYS A 127 25.35 9.22 20.80
N VAL A 128 25.00 9.15 19.52
CA VAL A 128 25.96 8.99 18.43
C VAL A 128 26.01 10.22 17.51
N HIS A 129 25.25 11.27 17.81
CA HIS A 129 25.29 12.49 17.00
C HIS A 129 26.70 13.13 17.03
N PRO A 130 27.28 13.47 15.87
CA PRO A 130 28.65 14.01 15.79
C PRO A 130 28.82 15.29 16.61
N ASP A 131 27.83 16.19 16.68
CA ASP A 131 27.88 17.41 17.51
C ASP A 131 28.06 17.18 19.02
N LYS A 132 27.90 15.96 19.51
CA LYS A 132 28.07 15.64 20.94
C LYS A 132 29.46 15.12 21.29
N ILE A 133 30.29 14.85 20.30
CA ILE A 133 31.67 14.41 20.51
C ILE A 133 32.51 15.65 20.79
N GLN A 134 33.00 15.76 22.02
CA GLN A 134 33.83 16.88 22.46
C GLN A 134 35.33 16.63 22.16
N SER A 135 35.68 15.40 21.76
CA SER A 135 37.01 15.03 21.29
C SER A 135 37.25 15.63 19.89
N ASN A 136 38.40 16.27 19.66
CA ASN A 136 38.83 16.69 18.32
C ASN A 136 39.43 15.53 17.50
N ASP A 137 39.05 14.28 17.80
CA ASP A 137 39.52 13.11 17.06
C ASP A 137 38.65 12.91 15.83
N ASP A 138 39.23 13.17 14.66
CA ASP A 138 38.55 13.07 13.36
C ASP A 138 37.95 11.69 13.11
N ASP A 139 38.55 10.63 13.68
CA ASP A 139 38.09 9.26 13.50
C ASP A 139 36.86 8.93 14.34
N GLU A 140 36.71 9.51 15.54
CA GLU A 140 35.49 9.37 16.36
C GLU A 140 34.31 10.11 15.72
N ILE A 141 34.57 11.30 15.14
CA ILE A 141 33.56 12.10 14.44
C ILE A 141 33.07 11.37 13.17
N LYS A 142 33.97 10.73 12.42
CA LYS A 142 33.60 9.91 11.25
C LYS A 142 32.75 8.71 11.64
N GLN A 143 33.15 7.95 12.66
CA GLN A 143 32.38 6.80 13.15
C GLN A 143 30.98 7.19 13.61
N ALA A 144 30.86 8.33 14.31
CA ALA A 144 29.58 8.87 14.76
C ALA A 144 28.69 9.29 13.59
N THR A 145 29.29 9.85 12.54
CA THR A 145 28.59 10.21 11.30
C THR A 145 28.08 8.95 10.58
N GLU A 146 28.91 7.91 10.43
CA GLU A 146 28.54 6.64 9.81
C GLU A 146 27.39 5.94 10.56
N LEU A 147 27.49 5.86 11.89
CA LEU A 147 26.44 5.27 12.72
C LEU A 147 25.13 6.08 12.67
N THR A 148 25.21 7.40 12.57
CA THR A 148 24.03 8.26 12.41
C THR A 148 23.36 8.05 11.04
N ILE A 149 24.15 7.85 9.97
CA ILE A 149 23.63 7.50 8.64
C ILE A 149 22.90 6.16 8.69
N LEU A 150 23.50 5.13 9.30
CA LEU A 150 22.87 3.81 9.44
C LEU A 150 21.57 3.87 10.25
N LEU A 151 21.54 4.61 11.37
CA LEU A 151 20.32 4.83 12.15
C LEU A 151 19.21 5.48 11.32
N ASN A 152 19.57 6.44 10.44
CA ASN A 152 18.61 7.08 9.54
C ASN A 152 18.06 6.12 8.49
N GLU A 153 18.91 5.31 7.87
CA GLU A 153 18.52 4.32 6.86
C GLU A 153 17.54 3.28 7.44
N HIS A 154 17.87 2.69 8.60
CA HIS A 154 16.99 1.70 9.22
C HIS A 154 15.68 2.30 9.74
N TYR A 155 15.70 3.55 10.19
CA TYR A 155 14.49 4.28 10.59
C TYR A 155 13.57 4.56 9.39
N GLN A 156 14.12 5.02 8.26
CA GLN A 156 13.35 5.29 7.04
C GLN A 156 12.74 4.02 6.44
N ASN A 157 13.47 2.90 6.50
CA ASN A 157 13.01 1.59 6.02
C ASN A 157 12.08 0.85 7.01
N ALA A 158 11.73 1.47 8.14
CA ALA A 158 10.88 0.90 9.19
C ALA A 158 11.35 -0.49 9.71
N ASN A 159 12.65 -0.78 9.68
CA ASN A 159 13.19 -2.08 10.07
C ASN A 159 13.53 -2.12 11.58
N LEU A 160 12.56 -2.52 12.38
CA LEU A 160 12.63 -2.53 13.85
C LEU A 160 13.67 -3.52 14.42
N GLU A 161 13.87 -4.67 13.78
CA GLU A 161 14.86 -5.68 14.19
C GLU A 161 16.29 -5.13 14.07
N GLN A 162 16.61 -4.52 12.93
CA GLN A 162 17.94 -3.96 12.66
C GLN A 162 18.22 -2.74 13.56
N LEU A 163 17.20 -1.90 13.80
CA LEU A 163 17.33 -0.75 14.71
C LEU A 163 17.56 -1.17 16.17
N ARG A 164 16.90 -2.24 16.65
CA ARG A 164 17.15 -2.81 17.99
C ARG A 164 18.59 -3.35 18.13
N ARG A 165 19.11 -4.03 17.11
CA ARG A 165 20.49 -4.54 17.10
C ARG A 165 21.51 -3.41 17.15
N LEU A 166 21.35 -2.38 16.32
CA LEU A 166 22.21 -1.19 16.34
C LEU A 166 22.13 -0.45 17.67
N HIS A 167 20.93 -0.29 18.22
CA HIS A 167 20.76 0.32 19.54
C HIS A 167 21.50 -0.47 20.63
N GLN A 168 21.40 -1.80 20.64
CA GLN A 168 22.16 -2.63 21.58
C GLN A 168 23.67 -2.49 21.40
N GLN A 169 24.16 -2.39 20.16
CA GLN A 169 25.59 -2.20 19.86
C GLN A 169 26.12 -0.85 20.35
N ILE A 170 25.36 0.23 20.10
CA ILE A 170 25.68 1.59 20.56
C ILE A 170 25.76 1.63 22.10
N PHE A 171 24.80 1.00 22.79
CA PHE A 171 24.74 1.05 24.25
C PHE A 171 25.65 0.02 24.95
N SER A 172 26.12 -1.01 24.26
CA SER A 172 27.07 -2.00 24.79
C SER A 172 28.54 -1.59 24.64
N GLY A 173 28.83 -0.46 23.99
CA GLY A 173 30.21 0.05 23.83
C GLY A 173 31.06 -0.75 22.83
N LEU A 174 30.43 -1.58 21.99
CA LEU A 174 31.11 -2.40 20.96
C LEU A 174 31.34 -1.62 19.65
N THR A 175 31.57 -0.30 19.73
CA THR A 175 31.76 0.59 18.56
C THR A 175 33.05 0.33 17.78
N ASN A 176 33.97 -0.48 18.32
CA ASN A 176 35.28 -0.77 17.72
C ASN A 176 35.31 -1.98 16.78
N LEU A 177 34.19 -2.70 16.62
CA LEU A 177 34.10 -3.73 15.59
C LEU A 177 33.69 -3.04 14.30
N LYS A 178 34.67 -2.83 13.41
CA LYS A 178 34.47 -2.57 11.99
C LYS A 178 33.20 -3.30 11.54
N LEU A 179 32.23 -2.52 11.07
CA LEU A 179 31.08 -3.01 10.33
C LEU A 179 31.59 -3.70 9.05
N ASP A 180 32.07 -4.93 9.20
CA ASP A 180 32.06 -5.92 8.13
C ASP A 180 30.59 -6.27 7.91
N MET A 181 29.82 -5.31 7.36
CA MET A 181 28.58 -5.58 6.67
C MET A 181 28.94 -6.31 5.38
N LYS A 182 29.43 -7.55 5.53
CA LYS A 182 29.17 -8.56 4.51
C LYS A 182 27.66 -8.70 4.51
N VAL A 183 27.00 -7.94 3.62
CA VAL A 183 25.59 -8.09 3.31
C VAL A 183 25.35 -9.59 3.22
N ASP A 184 24.60 -10.14 4.18
CA ASP A 184 24.33 -11.56 4.18
C ASP A 184 23.58 -11.84 2.88
N HIS A 185 24.25 -12.49 1.95
CA HIS A 185 23.70 -12.78 0.63
C HIS A 185 22.42 -13.60 0.79
N ASN A 186 22.28 -14.34 1.90
CA ASN A 186 21.07 -15.09 2.22
C ASN A 186 19.90 -14.18 2.61
N GLU A 187 20.10 -13.12 3.41
CA GLU A 187 19.03 -12.16 3.73
C GLU A 187 18.53 -11.46 2.46
N LYS A 188 19.45 -11.09 1.57
CA LYS A 188 19.11 -10.45 0.28
C LYS A 188 18.42 -11.40 -0.69
N ILE A 189 18.86 -12.66 -0.77
CA ILE A 189 18.17 -13.69 -1.56
C ILE A 189 16.77 -13.93 -1.00
N TRP A 190 16.61 -13.94 0.33
CA TRP A 190 15.32 -14.15 0.97
C TRP A 190 14.36 -12.99 0.69
N SER A 191 14.80 -11.74 0.83
CA SER A 191 13.96 -10.58 0.54
C SER A 191 13.48 -10.56 -0.92
N LEU A 192 14.37 -10.82 -1.89
CA LEU A 192 14.00 -10.90 -3.30
C LEU A 192 13.03 -12.06 -3.59
N LYS A 193 13.14 -13.18 -2.88
CA LYS A 193 12.18 -14.28 -3.02
C LYS A 193 10.79 -13.93 -2.48
N VAL A 194 10.73 -13.15 -1.39
CA VAL A 194 9.46 -12.65 -0.84
C VAL A 194 8.82 -11.68 -1.83
N GLU A 195 9.60 -10.73 -2.34
CA GLU A 195 9.15 -9.78 -3.36
C GLU A 195 8.63 -10.47 -4.62
N LEU A 196 9.37 -11.45 -5.15
CA LEU A 196 8.92 -12.24 -6.30
C LEU A 196 7.61 -13.00 -6.03
N ARG A 197 7.41 -13.49 -4.79
CA ARG A 197 6.16 -14.15 -4.40
C ARG A 197 5.00 -13.16 -4.38
N ASP A 198 5.21 -11.99 -3.79
CA ASP A 198 4.17 -10.97 -3.69
C ASP A 198 3.77 -10.46 -5.08
N LEU A 199 4.73 -10.26 -5.98
CA LEU A 199 4.47 -9.91 -7.37
C LEU A 199 3.71 -11.00 -8.12
N LYS A 200 4.08 -12.28 -7.94
CA LYS A 200 3.33 -13.39 -8.55
C LYS A 200 1.90 -13.45 -8.03
N PHE A 201 1.69 -13.21 -6.74
CA PHE A 201 0.36 -13.15 -6.16
C PHE A 201 -0.45 -11.97 -6.74
N GLU A 202 0.14 -10.78 -6.90
CA GLU A 202 -0.51 -9.65 -7.56
C GLU A 202 -0.91 -9.99 -9.01
N LEU A 203 -0.02 -10.66 -9.76
CA LEU A 203 -0.30 -11.10 -11.11
C LEU A 203 -1.49 -12.08 -11.15
N GLU A 204 -1.53 -13.06 -10.24
CA GLU A 204 -2.64 -14.00 -10.11
C GLU A 204 -3.95 -13.29 -9.77
N GLU A 205 -3.95 -12.32 -8.86
CA GLU A 205 -5.15 -11.53 -8.54
C GLU A 205 -5.66 -10.73 -9.75
N LEU A 206 -4.73 -10.13 -10.51
CA LEU A 206 -5.08 -9.41 -11.75
C LEU A 206 -5.69 -10.36 -12.78
N GLN A 207 -5.13 -11.55 -12.93
CA GLN A 207 -5.61 -12.57 -13.86
C GLN A 207 -6.95 -13.20 -13.41
N ALA A 208 -7.17 -13.32 -12.10
CA ALA A 208 -8.43 -13.78 -11.52
C ALA A 208 -9.54 -12.71 -11.63
N SER A 209 -9.21 -11.45 -11.90
CA SER A 209 -10.20 -10.39 -12.05
C SER A 209 -11.19 -10.72 -13.17
N GLN A 210 -12.49 -10.53 -12.91
CA GLN A 210 -13.55 -10.82 -13.88
C GLN A 210 -13.32 -10.11 -15.22
N LEU A 211 -12.75 -8.90 -15.16
CA LEU A 211 -12.47 -8.11 -16.36
C LEU A 211 -11.35 -8.72 -17.21
N TYR A 212 -10.34 -9.33 -16.59
CA TYR A 212 -9.29 -10.06 -17.29
C TYR A 212 -9.83 -11.33 -17.95
N VAL A 213 -10.68 -12.07 -17.23
CA VAL A 213 -11.40 -13.23 -17.78
C VAL A 213 -12.22 -12.83 -19.01
N VAL A 214 -12.96 -11.71 -18.93
CA VAL A 214 -13.71 -11.18 -20.08
C VAL A 214 -12.77 -10.78 -21.22
N LEU A 215 -11.64 -10.14 -20.90
CA LEU A 215 -10.67 -9.71 -21.91
C LEU A 215 -10.05 -10.89 -22.68
N ARG A 216 -9.85 -12.04 -22.03
CA ARG A 216 -9.11 -13.19 -22.57
C ARG A 216 -10.00 -14.35 -23.08
N GLN A 217 -11.14 -14.60 -22.45
CA GLN A 217 -11.92 -15.83 -22.67
C GLN A 217 -13.33 -15.61 -23.21
N LEU A 218 -13.94 -14.46 -22.95
CA LEU A 218 -15.29 -14.17 -23.41
C LEU A 218 -15.28 -13.29 -24.66
N ASP A 219 -16.34 -13.43 -25.45
CA ASP A 219 -16.63 -12.51 -26.54
C ASP A 219 -16.89 -11.10 -25.97
N LYS A 220 -15.93 -10.21 -26.22
CA LYS A 220 -15.93 -8.82 -25.75
C LYS A 220 -17.19 -8.09 -26.21
N GLU A 221 -17.65 -8.36 -27.43
CA GLU A 221 -18.82 -7.71 -28.01
C GLU A 221 -20.10 -8.17 -27.32
N LYS A 222 -20.18 -9.47 -26.99
CA LYS A 222 -21.31 -10.01 -26.21
C LYS A 222 -21.37 -9.40 -24.82
N TYR A 223 -20.24 -9.31 -24.12
CA TYR A 223 -20.17 -8.66 -22.80
C TYR A 223 -20.61 -7.18 -22.86
N LEU A 224 -20.18 -6.45 -23.87
CA LEU A 224 -20.57 -5.05 -24.08
C LEU A 224 -22.07 -4.91 -24.35
N SER A 225 -22.64 -5.80 -25.18
CA SER A 225 -24.09 -5.84 -25.45
C SER A 225 -24.89 -6.12 -24.18
N ASP A 226 -24.50 -7.12 -23.39
CA ASP A 226 -25.14 -7.47 -22.12
C ASP A 226 -25.08 -6.30 -21.13
N LEU A 227 -23.92 -5.63 -21.05
CA LEU A 227 -23.74 -4.46 -20.20
C LEU A 227 -24.63 -3.31 -20.67
N ARG A 228 -24.72 -3.06 -21.97
CA ARG A 228 -25.62 -2.03 -22.52
C ARG A 228 -27.08 -2.30 -22.18
N ASN A 229 -27.53 -3.55 -22.30
CA ASN A 229 -28.88 -3.96 -21.92
C ASN A 229 -29.14 -3.70 -20.43
N TYR A 230 -28.19 -4.07 -19.56
CA TYR A 230 -28.28 -3.78 -18.12
C TYR A 230 -28.42 -2.27 -17.84
N PHE A 231 -27.63 -1.43 -18.51
CA PHE A 231 -27.71 0.03 -18.36
C PHE A 231 -29.05 0.58 -18.86
N HIS A 232 -29.55 0.08 -19.99
CA HIS A 232 -30.84 0.49 -20.54
C HIS A 232 -32.00 0.16 -19.59
N ASP A 233 -31.99 -1.04 -18.99
CA ASP A 233 -32.97 -1.44 -17.98
C ASP A 233 -32.92 -0.55 -16.73
N LYS A 234 -31.71 -0.23 -16.28
CA LYS A 234 -31.51 0.68 -15.13
C LYS A 234 -32.03 2.08 -15.41
N ILE A 235 -31.78 2.59 -16.62
CA ILE A 235 -32.34 3.86 -17.11
C ILE A 235 -33.86 3.81 -17.11
N ASN A 236 -34.46 2.74 -17.65
CA ASN A 236 -35.92 2.60 -17.71
C ASN A 236 -36.55 2.55 -16.32
N LYS A 237 -35.94 1.83 -15.38
CA LYS A 237 -36.36 1.80 -13.96
C LYS A 237 -36.26 3.18 -13.32
N LEU A 238 -35.18 3.94 -13.56
CA LEU A 238 -35.02 5.29 -13.03
C LEU A 238 -36.02 6.28 -13.67
N ARG A 239 -36.19 6.24 -14.99
CA ARG A 239 -37.19 7.05 -15.71
C ARG A 239 -38.59 6.87 -15.14
N LYS A 240 -39.01 5.63 -14.88
CA LYS A 240 -40.31 5.33 -14.24
C LYS A 240 -40.45 5.97 -12.86
N ARG A 241 -39.37 6.02 -12.08
CA ARG A 241 -39.35 6.61 -10.73
C ARG A 241 -39.26 8.14 -10.73
N THR A 242 -38.65 8.73 -11.75
CA THR A 242 -38.48 10.19 -11.88
C THR A 242 -39.58 10.85 -12.71
N ARG A 243 -40.41 10.06 -13.41
CA ARG A 243 -41.57 10.59 -14.15
C ARG A 243 -42.48 11.29 -13.15
N SER A 244 -42.49 12.61 -13.20
CA SER A 244 -43.45 13.40 -12.43
C SER A 244 -44.84 13.02 -12.93
N ARG A 245 -45.72 12.63 -12.00
CA ARG A 245 -47.14 12.88 -12.18
C ARG A 245 -47.41 14.35 -11.86
#